data_AF-E1R0G4-F1
#
_entry.id   AF-E1R0G4-F1
#
_cell.length_a   1.000
_cell.length_b   1.000
_cell.length_c   1.000
_cell.angle_alpha   90.00
_cell.angle_beta   90.00
_cell.angle_gamma   90.00
#
_symmetry.space_group_name_H-M   'P 1'
#
loop_
_entity.id
_entity.type
_entity.pdbx_description
1 polymer ?
#
loop_
_entity_poly.entity_id
_entity_poly.type
_entity_poly.pdbx_seq_one_letter_code
_entity_poly.pdbx_strand_id
1 'polypeptide(L)'
;MRIYRDGWVLLGHHATLLPAFWRDGFPIVQGQDSGRYGQYRRDSPIYSYDDGGIGTVQWLNVTRNVAAVLKSDGGWKTGGQFHLWVSPGAGTRPYEVPLPYPIRIERGDPSDWQTRKQEAVAAAEEILGLCDHGTHTE
;
A
#
# COMPACT_ATOMS: atom_id res chain seq x y z
N MET A 1 -6.68 -15.11 2.64
CA MET A 1 -5.20 -15.01 2.74
C MET A 1 -4.61 -15.80 1.60
N ARG A 2 -3.76 -15.20 0.76
CA ARG A 2 -3.10 -15.86 -0.38
C ARG A 2 -1.61 -16.00 -0.06
N ILE A 3 -1.03 -17.18 -0.30
CA ILE A 3 0.38 -17.48 -0.04
C ILE A 3 1.06 -17.66 -1.39
N TYR A 4 2.25 -17.07 -1.58
CA TYR A 4 3.05 -17.17 -2.79
C TYR A 4 4.32 -18.00 -2.53
N ARG A 5 4.95 -18.52 -3.60
CA ARG A 5 6.05 -19.50 -3.55
C ARG A 5 7.31 -19.02 -2.81
N ASP A 6 7.50 -17.72 -2.65
CA ASP A 6 8.70 -17.08 -2.09
C ASP A 6 8.57 -16.60 -0.62
N GLY A 7 7.58 -17.10 0.11
CA GLY A 7 7.31 -16.70 1.50
C GLY A 7 6.57 -15.38 1.63
N TRP A 8 6.15 -14.79 0.50
CA TRP A 8 5.19 -13.71 0.48
C TRP A 8 3.78 -14.20 0.84
N VAL A 9 3.07 -13.41 1.62
CA VAL A 9 1.69 -13.64 2.01
C VAL A 9 0.91 -12.35 1.80
N LEU A 10 -0.19 -12.44 1.07
CA LEU A 10 -1.18 -11.38 0.99
C LEU A 10 -2.04 -11.40 2.25
N LEU A 11 -1.90 -10.35 3.05
CA LEU A 11 -2.77 -10.08 4.18
C LEU A 11 -4.10 -9.56 3.64
N GLY A 12 -5.22 -10.04 4.21
CA GLY A 12 -6.56 -9.73 3.68
C GLY A 12 -6.83 -8.22 3.58
N HIS A 13 -7.85 -7.83 2.81
CA HIS A 13 -8.22 -6.43 2.51
C HIS A 13 -8.60 -5.56 3.73
N HIS A 14 -8.65 -6.14 4.92
CA HIS A 14 -8.93 -5.48 6.20
C HIS A 14 -7.80 -5.65 7.23
N ALA A 15 -6.64 -6.17 6.82
CA ALA A 15 -5.51 -6.30 7.72
C ALA A 15 -5.07 -4.91 8.19
N THR A 16 -4.95 -4.74 9.50
CA THR A 16 -4.38 -3.52 10.08
C THR A 16 -2.95 -3.35 9.57
N LEU A 17 -2.64 -2.15 9.10
CA LEU A 17 -1.27 -1.79 8.72
C LEU A 17 -0.31 -2.12 9.86
N LEU A 18 0.76 -2.84 9.55
CA LEU A 18 1.78 -3.20 10.53
C LEU A 18 2.66 -1.98 10.82
N PRO A 19 2.58 -1.34 12.01
CA PRO A 19 3.27 -0.07 12.26
C PRO A 19 4.79 -0.17 12.12
N ALA A 20 5.34 -1.33 12.47
CA ALA A 20 6.77 -1.62 12.35
C ALA A 20 7.32 -1.46 10.93
N PHE A 21 6.49 -1.62 9.88
CA PHE A 21 6.92 -1.48 8.49
C PHE A 21 6.58 -0.12 7.89
N TRP A 22 5.52 0.54 8.37
CA TRP A 22 4.93 1.69 7.65
C TRP A 22 5.00 3.01 8.38
N ARG A 23 5.15 2.96 9.70
CA ARG A 23 5.24 4.15 10.54
C ARG A 23 6.69 4.45 10.87
N ASP A 24 7.45 3.41 11.23
CA ASP A 24 8.86 3.55 11.57
C ASP A 24 9.72 3.93 10.36
N GLY A 25 10.87 4.55 10.62
CA GLY A 25 11.76 5.08 9.57
C GLY A 25 11.38 6.47 9.04
N PHE A 26 10.13 6.93 9.20
CA PHE A 26 9.75 8.32 8.90
C PHE A 26 10.14 9.29 10.02
N PRO A 27 10.46 10.56 9.69
CA PRO A 27 10.82 11.58 10.66
C PRO A 27 9.65 11.85 11.61
N ILE A 28 10.00 12.24 12.84
CA ILE A 28 9.05 12.72 13.82
C ILE A 28 8.85 14.22 13.56
N VAL A 29 7.62 14.61 13.27
CA VAL A 29 7.22 16.02 13.14
C VAL A 29 6.44 16.45 14.37
N GLN A 30 6.60 17.72 14.74
CA GLN A 30 5.79 18.34 15.77
C GLN A 30 4.44 18.74 15.16
N GLY A 31 3.34 18.24 15.72
CA GLY A 31 2.00 18.65 15.29
C GLY A 31 1.80 20.16 15.49
N GLN A 32 1.21 20.84 14.50
CA GLN A 32 0.93 22.28 14.56
C GLN A 32 -0.27 22.65 15.45
N ASP A 33 -1.01 21.67 15.99
CA ASP A 33 -2.15 21.95 16.87
C ASP A 33 -1.70 22.36 18.29
N SER A 34 -2.01 23.61 18.60
CA SER A 34 -1.72 24.36 19.82
C SER A 34 -2.61 23.93 20.99
N GLY A 35 -2.43 22.70 21.44
CA GLY A 35 -2.91 22.18 22.72
C GLY A 35 -1.74 21.69 23.57
N ARG A 36 -1.89 21.70 24.90
CA ARG A 36 -0.87 21.54 25.98
C ARG A 36 0.06 20.31 25.93
N TYR A 37 -0.03 19.47 24.90
CA TYR A 37 0.84 18.35 24.59
C TYR A 37 0.97 18.25 23.07
N GLY A 38 1.99 18.89 22.49
CA GLY A 38 2.29 18.73 21.06
C GLY A 38 2.58 17.26 20.78
N GLN A 39 1.61 16.54 20.21
CA GLN A 39 1.77 15.13 19.92
C GLN A 39 2.79 14.98 18.80
N TYR A 40 3.98 14.48 19.15
CA TYR A 40 4.97 14.04 18.19
C TYR A 40 4.34 12.94 17.31
N ARG A 41 4.15 13.22 16.02
CA ARG A 41 3.63 12.25 15.05
C ARG A 41 4.72 11.91 14.06
N ARG A 42 4.81 10.63 13.67
CA ARG A 42 5.62 10.24 12.51
C ARG A 42 4.86 10.58 11.24
N ASP A 43 5.49 11.32 10.35
CA ASP A 43 4.88 11.76 9.09
C ASP A 43 5.05 10.68 8.01
N SER A 44 4.12 9.74 7.98
CA SER A 44 4.09 8.66 6.98
C SER A 44 2.94 8.93 6.00
N PRO A 45 3.24 9.16 4.70
CA PRO A 45 2.22 9.38 3.67
C PRO A 45 1.17 8.26 3.63
N ILE A 46 1.60 7.02 3.89
CA ILE A 46 0.76 5.82 3.92
C ILE A 46 -0.37 5.96 4.96
N TYR A 47 -0.13 6.61 6.11
CA TYR A 47 -1.12 6.86 7.16
C TYR A 47 -1.94 8.13 6.96
N SER A 48 -1.49 9.07 6.12
CA SER A 48 -2.25 10.29 5.81
C SER A 48 -3.21 10.10 4.64
N TYR A 49 -2.97 9.12 3.76
CA TYR A 49 -3.89 8.82 2.67
C TYR A 49 -5.27 8.41 3.19
N ASP A 50 -6.29 9.10 2.68
CA ASP A 50 -7.69 8.70 2.79
C ASP A 50 -8.05 7.90 1.53
N ASP A 51 -8.14 6.57 1.65
CA ASP A 51 -8.47 5.70 0.53
C ASP A 51 -9.98 5.70 0.19
N GLY A 52 -10.76 6.55 0.86
CA GLY A 52 -12.21 6.66 0.68
C GLY A 52 -12.96 5.33 0.83
N GLY A 53 -12.40 4.39 1.59
CA GLY A 53 -12.97 3.06 1.81
C GLY A 53 -12.72 2.05 0.68
N ILE A 54 -11.88 2.38 -0.31
CA ILE A 54 -11.45 1.44 -1.36
C ILE A 54 -10.67 0.27 -0.76
N GLY A 55 -10.02 0.50 0.39
CA GLY A 55 -9.38 -0.51 1.21
C GLY A 55 -7.94 -0.80 0.77
N THR A 56 -7.11 -1.02 1.77
CA THR A 56 -5.67 -1.25 1.60
C THR A 56 -5.36 -2.73 1.28
N VAL A 57 -4.28 -2.96 0.53
CA VAL A 57 -3.78 -4.31 0.23
C VAL A 57 -2.33 -4.39 0.73
N GLN A 58 -2.01 -5.39 1.55
CA GLN A 58 -0.68 -5.52 2.15
C GLN A 58 -0.11 -6.92 1.92
N TRP A 59 1.14 -6.98 1.48
CA TRP A 59 1.92 -8.20 1.39
C TRP A 59 3.03 -8.18 2.45
N LEU A 60 3.31 -9.36 3.01
CA LEU A 60 4.41 -9.57 3.95
C LEU A 60 5.25 -10.75 3.49
N ASN A 61 6.55 -10.55 3.37
CA ASN A 61 7.53 -11.61 3.23
C ASN A 61 8.18 -11.87 4.58
N VAL A 62 7.71 -12.91 5.28
CA VAL A 62 8.18 -13.22 6.64
C VAL A 62 9.63 -13.71 6.63
N THR A 63 10.04 -14.45 5.60
CA THR A 63 11.39 -15.03 5.51
C THR A 63 12.46 -13.99 5.23
N ARG A 64 12.11 -12.92 4.50
CA ARG A 64 13.02 -11.83 4.13
C ARG A 64 12.84 -10.57 5.00
N ASN A 65 11.86 -10.55 5.91
CA ASN A 65 11.48 -9.37 6.71
C ASN A 65 11.16 -8.13 5.84
N VAL A 66 10.49 -8.33 4.71
CA VAL A 66 10.11 -7.26 3.76
C VAL A 66 8.60 -7.16 3.72
N ALA A 67 8.06 -5.95 3.51
CA ALA A 67 6.63 -5.77 3.31
C ALA A 67 6.36 -4.86 2.10
N ALA A 68 5.18 -5.02 1.51
CA ALA A 68 4.66 -4.11 0.50
C ALA A 68 3.23 -3.71 0.86
N VAL A 69 2.83 -2.49 0.52
CA VAL A 69 1.46 -2.02 0.69
C VAL A 69 1.02 -1.20 -0.51
N LEU A 70 -0.16 -1.53 -1.02
CA LEU A 70 -0.85 -0.78 -2.06
C LEU A 70 -2.03 -0.06 -1.40
N LYS A 71 -2.05 1.27 -1.57
CA LYS A 71 -3.09 2.13 -1.01
C LYS A 71 -3.40 3.27 -1.96
N SER A 72 -4.65 3.72 -1.99
CA SER A 72 -5.02 4.93 -2.74
C SER A 72 -4.93 6.18 -1.87
N ASP A 73 -4.57 7.31 -2.48
CA ASP A 73 -4.61 8.65 -1.88
C ASP A 73 -6.01 9.31 -1.94
N GLY A 74 -7.00 8.59 -2.48
CA GLY A 74 -8.38 9.04 -2.58
C GLY A 74 -9.37 7.89 -2.74
N GLY A 75 -10.63 8.25 -2.98
CA GLY A 75 -11.73 7.29 -3.15
C GLY A 75 -12.60 7.59 -4.35
N TRP A 76 -13.60 6.75 -4.60
CA TRP A 76 -14.58 6.97 -5.69
C TRP A 76 -15.32 8.33 -5.57
N LYS A 77 -15.40 8.94 -4.37
CA LYS A 77 -16.04 10.26 -4.18
C LYS A 77 -15.16 11.45 -4.59
N THR A 78 -13.85 11.32 -4.47
CA THR A 78 -12.89 12.41 -4.64
C THR A 78 -11.99 12.21 -5.86
N GLY A 79 -11.94 10.99 -6.40
CA GLY A 79 -10.89 10.53 -7.28
C GLY A 79 -9.60 10.28 -6.51
N GLY A 80 -8.61 9.66 -7.18
CA GLY A 80 -7.30 9.38 -6.61
C GLY A 80 -6.45 8.50 -7.52
N GLN A 81 -5.32 8.05 -7.01
CA GLN A 81 -4.43 7.09 -7.66
C GLN A 81 -3.95 6.05 -6.65
N PHE A 82 -3.50 4.90 -7.16
CA PHE A 82 -2.89 3.87 -6.33
C PHE A 82 -1.38 4.10 -6.19
N HIS A 83 -0.89 3.94 -4.96
CA HIS A 83 0.50 4.04 -4.58
C HIS A 83 0.98 2.72 -4.01
N LEU A 84 2.09 2.20 -4.54
CA LEU A 84 2.77 1.03 -4.02
C LEU A 84 3.97 1.47 -3.19
N TRP A 85 4.00 1.07 -1.92
CA TRP A 85 5.10 1.31 -1.01
C TRP A 85 5.75 -0.01 -0.62
N VAL A 86 7.08 -0.01 -0.58
CA VAL A 86 7.89 -1.15 -0.17
C VAL A 86 8.72 -0.76 1.05
N SER A 87 8.68 -1.62 2.07
CA SER A 87 9.55 -1.52 3.23
C SER A 87 10.58 -2.65 3.15
N PRO A 88 11.89 -2.34 3.01
CA PRO A 88 12.94 -3.36 2.91
C PRO A 88 13.22 -4.07 4.24
N GLY A 89 12.58 -3.64 5.33
CA GLY A 89 12.82 -4.12 6.68
C GLY A 89 11.91 -3.45 7.71
N ALA A 90 11.47 -4.18 8.74
CA ALA A 90 10.86 -3.55 9.91
C ALA A 90 11.80 -2.46 10.50
N GLY A 91 11.27 -1.28 10.81
CA GLY A 91 12.03 -0.14 11.32
C GLY A 91 12.76 0.67 10.25
N THR A 92 12.81 0.20 9.01
CA THR A 92 13.46 0.90 7.89
C THR A 92 12.48 1.85 7.20
N ARG A 93 13.02 2.92 6.60
CA ARG A 93 12.20 3.90 5.88
C ARG A 93 11.63 3.25 4.60
N PRO A 94 10.30 3.18 4.46
CA PRO A 94 9.67 2.74 3.21
C PRO A 94 9.94 3.70 2.07
N TYR A 95 9.91 3.18 0.85
CA TYR A 95 9.98 3.96 -0.37
C TYR A 95 8.84 3.59 -1.30
N GLU A 96 8.42 4.56 -2.10
CA GLU A 96 7.40 4.36 -3.12
C GLU A 96 8.03 3.71 -4.36
N VAL A 97 7.33 2.74 -4.93
CA VAL A 97 7.68 2.10 -6.20
C VAL A 97 6.60 2.49 -7.22
N PRO A 98 6.96 3.14 -8.33
CA PRO A 98 5.96 3.53 -9.32
C PRO A 98 5.33 2.29 -9.96
N LEU A 99 4.01 2.32 -10.13
CA LEU A 99 3.30 1.35 -10.97
C LEU A 99 3.67 1.58 -12.45
N PRO A 100 3.60 0.55 -13.33
CA PRO A 100 4.04 0.67 -14.72
C PRO A 100 3.27 1.74 -15.50
N TYR A 101 2.02 1.97 -15.10
CA TYR A 101 1.18 3.08 -15.54
C TYR A 101 0.37 3.61 -14.35
N PRO A 102 -0.01 4.91 -14.36
CA PRO A 102 -0.85 5.46 -13.31
C PRO A 102 -2.24 4.82 -13.35
N ILE A 103 -2.59 4.06 -12.30
CA ILE A 103 -3.93 3.50 -12.16
C ILE A 103 -4.73 4.44 -11.27
N ARG A 104 -5.71 5.10 -11.89
CA ARG A 104 -6.51 6.16 -11.27
C ARG A 104 -7.91 5.66 -10.94
N ILE A 105 -8.46 6.23 -9.88
CA ILE A 105 -9.88 6.11 -9.55
C ILE A 105 -10.53 7.40 -10.03
N GLU A 106 -11.48 7.27 -10.94
CA GLU A 106 -12.26 8.40 -11.43
C GLU A 106 -13.30 8.83 -10.40
N ARG A 107 -13.47 10.14 -10.27
CA ARG A 107 -14.44 10.71 -9.33
C ARG A 107 -15.86 10.45 -9.82
N GLY A 108 -16.70 9.92 -8.94
CA GLY A 108 -18.13 9.70 -9.18
C GLY A 108 -18.46 8.32 -9.77
N ASP A 109 -17.47 7.43 -9.91
CA ASP A 109 -17.69 6.07 -10.41
C ASP A 109 -17.54 5.01 -9.31
N PRO A 110 -18.63 4.70 -8.57
CA PRO A 110 -18.62 3.65 -7.55
C PRO A 110 -18.62 2.23 -8.13
N SER A 111 -18.75 2.06 -9.45
CA SER A 111 -18.71 0.74 -10.10
C SER A 111 -17.29 0.35 -10.54
N ASP A 112 -16.49 1.30 -11.00
CA ASP A 112 -15.19 1.00 -11.61
C ASP A 112 -14.04 0.88 -10.59
N TRP A 113 -14.17 1.45 -9.38
CA TRP A 113 -13.08 1.44 -8.39
C TRP A 113 -12.58 0.03 -8.06
N GLN A 114 -13.47 -0.98 -8.09
CA GLN A 114 -13.08 -2.37 -7.80
C GLN A 114 -12.25 -2.95 -8.95
N THR A 115 -12.59 -2.64 -10.20
CA THR A 115 -11.78 -2.98 -11.38
C THR A 115 -10.41 -2.33 -11.28
N ARG A 116 -10.36 -1.01 -11.01
CA ARG A 116 -9.10 -0.27 -10.83
C ARG A 116 -8.25 -0.82 -9.70
N LYS A 117 -8.87 -1.24 -8.60
CA LYS A 117 -8.18 -1.91 -7.50
C LYS A 117 -7.56 -3.24 -7.95
N GLN A 118 -8.29 -4.04 -8.73
CA GLN A 118 -7.78 -5.31 -9.24
C GLN A 118 -6.62 -5.11 -10.22
N GLU A 119 -6.72 -4.12 -11.13
CA GLU A 119 -5.63 -3.71 -12.02
C GLU A 119 -4.39 -3.31 -11.20
N ALA A 120 -4.57 -2.48 -10.16
CA ALA A 120 -3.47 -2.03 -9.31
C ALA A 120 -2.84 -3.16 -8.48
N VAL A 121 -3.65 -4.11 -8.02
CA VAL A 121 -3.15 -5.32 -7.35
C VAL A 121 -2.32 -6.17 -8.31
N ALA A 122 -2.79 -6.40 -9.54
CA ALA A 122 -2.06 -7.17 -10.53
C ALA A 122 -0.72 -6.51 -10.89
N ALA A 123 -0.72 -5.20 -11.13
CA ALA A 123 0.50 -4.43 -11.40
C ALA A 123 1.49 -4.47 -10.23
N ALA A 124 1.00 -4.40 -8.98
CA ALA A 124 1.83 -4.53 -7.79
C ALA A 124 2.40 -5.96 -7.66
N GLU A 125 1.60 -7.00 -7.90
CA GLU A 125 2.06 -8.39 -7.89
C GLU A 125 3.15 -8.63 -8.94
N GLU A 126 3.05 -8.02 -10.13
CA GLU A 126 4.08 -8.09 -11.17
C GLU A 126 5.38 -7.44 -10.71
N ILE A 127 5.33 -6.21 -10.18
CA ILE A 127 6.50 -5.50 -9.64
C ILE A 127 7.18 -6.29 -8.51
N LEU A 128 6.40 -6.93 -7.65
CA LEU A 128 6.90 -7.72 -6.53
C LEU A 128 7.39 -9.12 -6.95
N GLY A 129 7.27 -9.49 -8.23
CA GLY A 129 7.65 -10.80 -8.75
C GLY A 129 6.77 -11.94 -8.24
N LEU A 130 5.49 -11.66 -7.95
CA LEU A 130 4.53 -12.60 -7.36
C LEU A 130 3.66 -13.32 -8.40
N CYS A 131 3.61 -12.79 -9.62
CA CYS A 131 2.94 -13.45 -10.73
C CYS A 131 3.76 -14.69 -11.13
N ASP A 132 3.20 -15.89 -10.89
CA ASP A 132 3.68 -17.11 -11.55
C ASP A 132 3.64 -16.80 -13.05
N HIS A 133 4.80 -16.64 -13.69
CA HIS A 133 4.90 -16.72 -15.13
C HIS A 133 4.66 -18.19 -15.48
N GLY A 134 3.38 -18.58 -15.46
CA GLY A 134 2.93 -19.77 -16.14
C GLY A 134 3.39 -19.62 -17.57
N THR A 135 4.34 -20.47 -17.96
CA THR A 135 4.70 -20.78 -19.33
C THR A 135 3.47 -20.68 -20.23
N HIS A 136 3.39 -19.61 -21.02
CA HIS A 136 2.73 -19.67 -22.32
C HIS A 136 3.62 -20.57 -23.18
N THR A 137 3.41 -21.88 -23.08
CA THR A 137 3.65 -22.77 -24.22
C THR A 137 2.53 -22.49 -25.21
N GLU A 138 2.84 -21.71 -26.24
CA GLU A 138 2.26 -21.94 -27.57
C GLU A 138 2.92 -23.18 -28.20
#